data_AF-A0A962ZBZ6-F1
#
_entry.id   AF-A0A962ZBZ6-F1
#
_cell.length_a   1.000
_cell.length_b   1.000
_cell.length_c   1.000
_cell.angle_alpha   90.00
_cell.angle_beta   90.00
_cell.angle_gamma   90.00
#
_symmetry.space_group_name_H-M   'P 1'
#
loop_
_entity.id
_entity.type
_entity.pdbx_description
1 polymer ?
#
loop_
_entity_poly.entity_id
_entity_poly.type
_entity_poly.pdbx_seq_one_letter_code
_entity_poly.pdbx_strand_id
1 'polypeptide(L)'
;DVVLNLTAGMGGDLMLGGIDHPLPLDEAGTDMAGEAERLAHVSELLPEICTLDCGTMNFAEGDYVMTNTPSMLRAMARRIQALGVRPEIEVFDTGHLVMAKKLLAEGLIDDPLLVQFCTGIPYGAPDDPLTLLSMVGQLPPGAVFSAFSIGRMQLPFVAMAALAGGNVRVGLEDNIYLERG
;
A
#
# COMPACT_ATOMS: atom_id res chain seq x y z
N ASP A 1 18.43 -4.90 17.14
CA ASP A 1 18.38 -4.78 15.69
C ASP A 1 16.95 -4.48 15.27
N VAL A 2 16.73 -3.75 14.18
CA VAL A 2 15.40 -3.39 13.68
C VAL A 2 15.30 -3.74 12.19
N VAL A 3 14.18 -4.32 11.78
CA VAL A 3 13.89 -4.59 10.37
C VAL A 3 13.57 -3.27 9.68
N LEU A 4 14.19 -3.00 8.53
CA LEU A 4 13.90 -1.81 7.74
C LEU A 4 12.83 -2.12 6.70
N ASN A 5 11.75 -1.34 6.72
CA ASN A 5 10.74 -1.28 5.67
C ASN A 5 10.79 0.11 5.03
N LEU A 6 11.32 0.20 3.81
CA LEU A 6 11.40 1.47 3.08
C LEU A 6 10.19 1.62 2.14
N THR A 7 9.56 2.79 2.15
CA THR A 7 8.47 3.04 1.19
C THR A 7 8.97 2.94 -0.25
N ALA A 8 8.18 2.31 -1.13
CA ALA A 8 8.35 2.42 -2.58
C ALA A 8 7.04 2.81 -3.29
N GLY A 9 6.15 3.53 -2.57
CA GLY A 9 4.88 4.04 -3.09
C GLY A 9 5.00 5.30 -3.96
N MET A 10 6.15 5.98 -3.95
CA MET A 10 6.38 7.22 -4.70
C MET A 10 6.32 7.04 -6.23
N GLY A 11 6.25 8.16 -6.96
CA GLY A 11 6.26 8.15 -8.42
C GLY A 11 5.00 7.59 -9.04
N GLY A 12 3.92 7.44 -8.27
CA GLY A 12 2.60 6.95 -8.67
C GLY A 12 1.51 8.02 -8.68
N ASP A 13 1.87 9.29 -8.69
CA ASP A 13 0.92 10.37 -8.50
C ASP A 13 0.45 10.95 -9.83
N LEU A 14 -0.82 10.72 -10.17
CA LEU A 14 -1.43 11.25 -11.39
C LEU A 14 -2.44 12.35 -11.03
N MET A 15 -2.18 13.59 -11.47
CA MET A 15 -3.10 14.71 -11.31
C MET A 15 -3.72 15.09 -12.65
N LEU A 16 -5.05 15.02 -12.76
CA LEU A 16 -5.77 15.40 -13.98
C LEU A 16 -5.87 16.93 -14.13
N GLY A 17 -6.11 17.41 -15.35
CA GLY A 17 -6.19 18.85 -15.67
C GLY A 17 -7.44 19.58 -15.12
N GLY A 18 -8.33 18.88 -14.41
CA GLY A 18 -9.56 19.41 -13.82
C GLY A 18 -10.84 18.92 -14.48
N ILE A 19 -11.98 19.35 -13.93
CA ILE A 19 -13.31 18.79 -14.24
C ILE A 19 -13.75 19.02 -15.70
N ASP A 20 -13.57 20.23 -16.23
CA ASP A 20 -14.02 20.58 -17.59
C ASP A 20 -13.05 20.08 -18.67
N HIS A 21 -11.76 19.98 -18.31
CA HIS A 21 -10.67 19.57 -19.20
C HIS A 21 -9.71 18.62 -18.47
N PRO A 22 -10.07 17.33 -18.32
CA PRO A 22 -9.22 16.37 -17.61
C PRO A 22 -7.85 16.14 -18.24
N LEU A 23 -7.71 16.49 -19.52
CA LEU A 23 -6.45 16.44 -20.27
C LEU A 23 -6.15 17.81 -20.91
N PRO A 24 -4.86 18.20 -21.03
CA PRO A 24 -3.67 17.47 -20.56
C PRO A 24 -3.60 17.36 -19.02
N LEU A 25 -2.73 16.48 -18.52
CA LEU A 25 -2.51 16.31 -17.08
C LEU A 25 -1.97 17.60 -16.46
N ASP A 26 -2.13 17.77 -15.15
CA ASP A 26 -1.42 18.79 -14.39
C ASP A 26 0.04 18.36 -14.23
N GLU A 27 0.94 18.98 -15.00
CA GLU A 27 2.37 18.70 -14.98
C GLU A 27 3.03 19.03 -13.63
N ALA A 28 2.50 20.00 -12.87
CA ALA A 28 3.07 20.38 -11.58
C ALA A 28 2.64 19.44 -10.45
N GLY A 29 1.43 18.88 -10.55
CA GLY A 29 0.86 17.93 -9.58
C GLY A 29 1.15 16.46 -9.88
N THR A 30 1.59 16.11 -11.10
CA THR A 30 1.85 14.73 -11.51
C THR A 30 3.30 14.32 -11.23
N ASP A 31 3.49 13.25 -10.45
CA ASP A 31 4.76 12.52 -10.29
C ASP A 31 4.57 11.07 -10.75
N MET A 32 4.85 10.78 -12.02
CA MET A 32 4.71 9.45 -12.62
C MET A 32 6.07 8.93 -13.11
N ALA A 33 6.79 8.27 -12.20
CA ALA A 33 8.10 7.68 -12.47
C ALA A 33 8.02 6.23 -12.96
N GLY A 34 9.04 5.82 -13.72
CA GLY A 34 9.22 4.41 -14.12
C GLY A 34 9.67 3.53 -12.94
N GLU A 35 9.48 2.21 -13.06
CA GLU A 35 9.82 1.26 -11.99
C GLU A 35 11.24 1.43 -11.43
N ALA A 36 12.21 1.69 -12.32
CA ALA A 36 13.62 1.72 -11.95
C ALA A 36 13.96 2.93 -11.07
N GLU A 37 13.28 4.05 -11.35
CA GLU A 37 13.41 5.28 -10.60
C GLU A 37 12.69 5.16 -9.25
N ARG A 38 11.47 4.61 -9.24
CA ARG A 38 10.72 4.32 -8.00
C ARG A 38 11.46 3.38 -7.04
N LEU A 39 12.32 2.51 -7.56
CA LEU A 39 13.08 1.51 -6.79
C LEU A 39 14.59 1.80 -6.72
N ALA A 40 15.01 3.02 -7.07
CA ALA A 40 16.43 3.37 -7.07
C ALA A 40 17.04 3.22 -5.66
N HIS A 41 16.37 3.75 -4.64
CA HIS A 41 16.82 3.67 -3.25
C HIS A 41 16.73 2.25 -2.69
N VAL A 42 15.72 1.45 -3.07
CA VAL A 42 15.63 0.03 -2.68
C VAL A 42 16.80 -0.76 -3.25
N SER A 43 17.19 -0.47 -4.50
CA SER A 43 18.32 -1.12 -5.17
C SER A 43 19.67 -0.75 -4.54
N GLU A 44 19.79 0.47 -4.03
CA GLU A 44 21.01 0.96 -3.37
C GLU A 44 21.15 0.48 -1.92
N LEU A 45 20.05 0.51 -1.17
CA LEU A 45 20.06 0.30 0.28
C LEU A 45 19.74 -1.14 0.69
N LEU A 46 19.10 -1.93 -0.18
CA LEU A 46 18.74 -3.33 0.03
C LEU A 46 18.10 -3.60 1.41
N PRO A 47 16.99 -2.90 1.76
CA PRO A 47 16.30 -3.13 3.02
C PRO A 47 15.72 -4.56 3.07
N GLU A 48 15.39 -5.07 4.25
CA GLU A 48 14.70 -6.36 4.33
C GLU A 48 13.31 -6.31 3.69
N ILE A 49 12.62 -5.16 3.82
CA ILE A 49 11.27 -4.95 3.32
C ILE A 49 11.20 -3.63 2.55
N CYS A 50 10.36 -3.58 1.52
CA CYS A 50 9.86 -2.32 0.98
C CYS A 50 8.35 -2.38 0.72
N THR A 51 7.66 -1.25 0.77
CA THR A 51 6.22 -1.22 0.47
C THR A 51 5.96 -1.31 -1.04
N LEU A 52 4.81 -1.87 -1.42
CA LEU A 52 4.30 -1.85 -2.79
C LEU A 52 2.80 -1.55 -2.76
N ASP A 53 2.45 -0.32 -3.13
CA ASP A 53 1.07 0.17 -3.17
C ASP A 53 0.27 -0.51 -4.27
N CYS A 54 -0.57 -1.46 -3.88
CA CYS A 54 -1.07 -2.49 -4.80
C CYS A 54 -2.35 -2.07 -5.53
N GLY A 55 -2.30 -1.04 -6.36
CA GLY A 55 -3.39 -0.75 -7.28
C GLY A 55 -3.59 0.74 -7.55
N THR A 56 -4.66 1.03 -8.27
CA THR A 56 -5.05 2.39 -8.65
C THR A 56 -6.36 2.75 -7.97
N MET A 57 -6.41 3.92 -7.33
CA MET A 57 -7.62 4.43 -6.68
C MET A 57 -7.63 5.96 -6.65
N ASN A 58 -8.81 6.54 -6.46
CA ASN A 58 -8.91 7.94 -6.05
C ASN A 58 -8.26 8.07 -4.67
N PHE A 59 -7.38 9.05 -4.49
CA PHE A 59 -6.62 9.20 -3.26
C PHE A 59 -6.69 10.64 -2.78
N ALA A 60 -6.97 10.84 -1.49
CA ALA A 60 -7.18 12.15 -0.89
C ALA A 60 -8.29 12.97 -1.57
N GLU A 61 -8.04 14.23 -1.95
CA GLU A 61 -9.04 15.16 -2.46
C GLU A 61 -8.73 15.63 -3.89
N GLY A 62 -9.77 16.05 -4.62
CA GLY A 62 -9.65 16.68 -5.92
C GLY A 62 -9.39 15.69 -7.06
N ASP A 63 -8.44 16.04 -7.92
CA ASP A 63 -8.16 15.36 -9.20
C ASP A 63 -7.03 14.31 -9.11
N TYR A 64 -6.61 13.95 -7.89
CA TYR A 64 -5.52 13.03 -7.62
C TYR A 64 -5.95 11.55 -7.69
N VAL A 65 -5.25 10.81 -8.54
CA VAL A 65 -5.34 9.35 -8.66
C VAL A 65 -4.00 8.72 -8.34
N MET A 66 -3.92 7.97 -7.23
CA MET A 66 -2.79 7.09 -6.97
C MET A 66 -2.80 5.98 -8.03
N THR A 67 -1.74 5.87 -8.81
CA THR A 67 -1.70 5.10 -10.04
C THR A 67 -0.60 4.04 -10.05
N ASN A 68 -1.00 2.80 -9.77
CA ASN A 68 -0.17 1.61 -9.93
C ASN A 68 -0.85 0.59 -10.85
N THR A 69 -0.55 0.71 -12.15
CA THR A 69 -1.12 -0.19 -13.15
C THR A 69 -0.66 -1.64 -12.93
N PRO A 70 -1.43 -2.65 -13.38
CA PRO A 70 -1.00 -4.04 -13.26
C PRO A 70 0.34 -4.37 -13.93
N SER A 71 0.74 -3.59 -14.94
CA SER A 71 2.04 -3.74 -15.61
C SER A 71 3.18 -3.16 -14.76
N MET A 72 2.96 -1.99 -14.15
CA MET A 72 3.91 -1.39 -13.21
C MET A 72 4.14 -2.29 -12.00
N LEU A 73 3.06 -2.78 -11.38
CA LEU A 73 3.13 -3.68 -10.23
C LEU A 73 3.91 -4.96 -10.52
N ARG A 74 3.72 -5.57 -11.69
CA ARG A 74 4.50 -6.74 -12.11
C ARG A 74 5.98 -6.43 -12.30
N ALA A 75 6.29 -5.27 -12.88
CA ALA A 75 7.66 -4.85 -13.10
C ALA A 75 8.38 -4.59 -11.77
N MET A 76 7.74 -3.83 -10.87
CA MET A 76 8.26 -3.53 -9.54
C MET A 76 8.41 -4.81 -8.71
N ALA A 77 7.38 -5.67 -8.63
CA ALA A 77 7.45 -6.93 -7.88
C ALA A 77 8.61 -7.82 -8.37
N ARG A 78 8.80 -7.95 -9.69
CA ARG A 78 9.93 -8.70 -10.26
C ARG A 78 11.28 -8.10 -9.88
N ARG A 79 11.42 -6.77 -9.90
CA ARG A 79 12.67 -6.11 -9.49
C ARG A 79 12.93 -6.30 -8.01
N ILE A 80 11.94 -6.07 -7.16
CA ILE A 80 12.02 -6.26 -5.70
C ILE A 80 12.48 -7.69 -5.38
N GLN A 81 11.84 -8.70 -6.00
CA GLN A 81 12.22 -10.11 -5.86
C GLN A 81 13.67 -10.36 -6.32
N ALA A 82 14.09 -9.80 -7.45
CA ALA A 82 15.46 -9.95 -7.96
C ALA A 82 16.52 -9.30 -7.05
N LEU A 83 16.16 -8.28 -6.27
CA LEU A 83 17.01 -7.65 -5.26
C LEU A 83 17.10 -8.46 -3.95
N GLY A 84 16.28 -9.51 -3.80
CA GLY A 84 16.17 -10.25 -2.55
C GLY A 84 15.45 -9.50 -1.43
N VAL A 85 14.71 -8.45 -1.79
CA VAL A 85 13.92 -7.61 -0.86
C VAL A 85 12.50 -8.16 -0.78
N ARG A 86 11.87 -8.06 0.40
CA ARG A 86 10.49 -8.51 0.61
C ARG A 86 9.50 -7.38 0.31
N PRO A 87 8.51 -7.55 -0.58
CA PRO A 87 7.45 -6.56 -0.72
C PRO A 87 6.42 -6.71 0.40
N GLU A 88 6.15 -5.65 1.16
CA GLU A 88 4.92 -5.47 1.93
C GLU A 88 3.85 -4.90 1.00
N ILE A 89 2.82 -5.70 0.71
CA ILE A 89 1.76 -5.31 -0.22
C ILE A 89 0.73 -4.45 0.51
N GLU A 90 0.72 -3.16 0.18
CA GLU A 90 -0.23 -2.20 0.75
C GLU A 90 -1.58 -2.32 0.02
N VAL A 91 -2.60 -2.74 0.76
CA VAL A 91 -3.95 -3.06 0.26
C VAL A 91 -4.94 -2.03 0.82
N PHE A 92 -5.24 -1.04 -0.01
CA PHE A 92 -6.23 0.00 0.28
C PHE A 92 -7.67 -0.39 -0.04
N ASP A 93 -7.92 -1.41 -0.84
CA ASP A 93 -9.26 -1.92 -1.16
C ASP A 93 -9.20 -3.42 -1.50
N THR A 94 -10.33 -4.11 -1.45
CA THR A 94 -10.50 -5.53 -1.76
C THR A 94 -9.98 -5.94 -3.15
N GLY A 95 -10.08 -5.05 -4.15
CA GLY A 95 -9.52 -5.26 -5.48
C GLY A 95 -7.98 -5.36 -5.49
N HIS A 96 -7.32 -4.65 -4.56
CA HIS A 96 -5.86 -4.68 -4.42
C HIS A 96 -5.39 -6.04 -3.92
N LEU A 97 -6.17 -6.70 -3.05
CA LEU A 97 -5.90 -8.07 -2.63
C LEU A 97 -6.06 -9.09 -3.76
N VAL A 98 -6.95 -8.85 -4.72
CA VAL A 98 -7.05 -9.68 -5.94
C VAL A 98 -5.76 -9.57 -6.76
N MET A 99 -5.23 -8.37 -6.93
CA MET A 99 -3.96 -8.15 -7.62
C MET A 99 -2.79 -8.79 -6.87
N ALA A 100 -2.73 -8.67 -5.55
CA ALA A 100 -1.70 -9.29 -4.71
C ALA A 100 -1.66 -10.83 -4.88
N LYS A 101 -2.83 -11.49 -4.83
CA LYS A 101 -2.95 -12.93 -5.09
C LYS A 101 -2.53 -13.30 -6.50
N LYS A 102 -2.79 -12.41 -7.47
CA LYS A 102 -2.38 -12.63 -8.87
C LYS A 102 -0.86 -12.58 -9.01
N LEU A 103 -0.20 -11.61 -8.37
CA LEU A 103 1.27 -11.51 -8.33
C LEU A 103 1.90 -12.74 -7.66
N LEU A 104 1.33 -13.20 -6.54
CA LEU A 104 1.75 -14.43 -5.86
C LEU A 104 1.61 -15.66 -6.79
N ALA A 105 0.45 -15.83 -7.43
CA ALA A 105 0.21 -16.94 -8.35
C ALA A 105 1.09 -16.90 -9.62
N GLU A 106 1.55 -15.72 -10.02
CA GLU A 106 2.52 -15.53 -11.11
C GLU A 106 3.96 -15.78 -10.68
N GLY A 107 4.21 -16.07 -9.39
CA GLY A 107 5.55 -16.31 -8.84
C GLY A 107 6.42 -15.04 -8.74
N LEU A 108 5.79 -13.86 -8.74
CA LEU A 108 6.48 -12.56 -8.67
C LEU A 108 6.69 -12.07 -7.23
N ILE A 109 6.08 -12.76 -6.26
CA ILE A 109 6.24 -12.54 -4.83
C ILE A 109 6.47 -13.92 -4.23
N ASP A 110 7.54 -14.09 -3.45
CA ASP A 110 7.77 -15.37 -2.77
C ASP A 110 6.73 -15.59 -1.65
N ASP A 111 6.57 -16.79 -1.13
CA ASP A 111 5.77 -17.03 0.07
C ASP A 111 6.56 -16.71 1.35
N PRO A 112 5.93 -16.30 2.47
CA PRO A 112 4.48 -16.06 2.65
C PRO A 112 4.05 -14.61 2.33
N LEU A 113 3.02 -14.39 1.52
CA LEU A 113 2.53 -13.05 1.17
C LEU A 113 2.44 -12.12 2.40
N LEU A 114 3.15 -10.99 2.37
CA LEU A 114 3.14 -9.97 3.41
C LEU A 114 2.18 -8.85 2.98
N VAL A 115 1.10 -8.66 3.73
CA VAL A 115 0.02 -7.70 3.40
C VAL A 115 -0.12 -6.66 4.50
N GLN A 116 -0.37 -5.42 4.13
CA GLN A 116 -0.83 -4.40 5.06
C GLN A 116 -2.17 -3.83 4.60
N PHE A 117 -3.19 -3.97 5.45
CA PHE A 117 -4.50 -3.38 5.20
C PHE A 117 -4.49 -1.91 5.62
N CYS A 118 -4.55 -1.03 4.61
CA CYS A 118 -4.57 0.42 4.75
C CYS A 118 -6.03 0.89 4.84
N THR A 119 -6.56 1.07 6.05
CA THR A 119 -7.98 1.42 6.24
C THR A 119 -8.17 2.89 6.64
N GLY A 120 -9.36 3.43 6.39
CA GLY A 120 -9.73 4.80 6.77
C GLY A 120 -9.19 5.88 5.82
N ILE A 121 -8.42 5.51 4.80
CA ILE A 121 -8.01 6.40 3.71
C ILE A 121 -9.25 6.76 2.87
N PRO A 122 -9.48 8.04 2.51
CA PRO A 122 -10.60 8.45 1.68
C PRO A 122 -10.72 7.60 0.40
N TYR A 123 -11.95 7.17 0.11
CA TYR A 123 -12.32 6.36 -1.05
C TYR A 123 -11.68 4.94 -1.12
N GLY A 124 -10.97 4.53 -0.07
CA GLY A 124 -10.52 3.14 0.12
C GLY A 124 -11.42 2.36 1.08
N ALA A 125 -10.86 1.28 1.62
CA ALA A 125 -11.49 0.43 2.61
C ALA A 125 -11.80 1.23 3.89
N PRO A 126 -13.07 1.26 4.34
CA PRO A 126 -13.43 1.95 5.57
C PRO A 126 -12.80 1.28 6.79
N ASP A 127 -12.66 2.07 7.85
CA ASP A 127 -12.04 1.69 9.12
C ASP A 127 -13.05 1.08 10.11
N ASP A 128 -13.76 0.04 9.66
CA ASP A 128 -14.74 -0.69 10.46
C ASP A 128 -14.40 -2.19 10.61
N PRO A 129 -14.90 -2.85 11.68
CA PRO A 129 -14.58 -4.25 11.95
C PRO A 129 -15.04 -5.24 10.86
N LEU A 130 -16.18 -5.00 10.21
CA LEU A 130 -16.72 -5.94 9.23
C LEU A 130 -15.89 -5.92 7.96
N THR A 131 -15.46 -4.73 7.53
CA THR A 131 -14.54 -4.56 6.40
C THR A 131 -13.21 -5.26 6.68
N LEU A 132 -12.59 -5.00 7.85
CA LEU A 132 -11.33 -5.66 8.23
C LEU A 132 -11.46 -7.19 8.22
N LEU A 133 -12.49 -7.73 8.90
CA LEU A 133 -12.69 -9.19 8.95
C LEU A 133 -12.98 -9.80 7.59
N SER A 134 -13.65 -9.06 6.70
CA SER A 134 -13.87 -9.48 5.31
C SER A 134 -12.55 -9.59 4.54
N MET A 135 -11.67 -8.59 4.66
CA MET A 135 -10.36 -8.59 4.00
C MET A 135 -9.44 -9.68 4.56
N VAL A 136 -9.41 -9.87 5.89
CA VAL A 136 -8.68 -10.95 6.56
C VAL A 136 -9.16 -12.32 6.09
N GLY A 137 -10.47 -12.53 6.03
CA GLY A 137 -11.06 -13.80 5.57
C GLY A 137 -10.74 -14.14 4.12
N GLN A 138 -10.23 -13.19 3.34
CA GLN A 138 -9.83 -13.37 1.95
C GLN A 138 -8.33 -13.65 1.80
N LEU A 139 -7.50 -13.60 2.84
CA LEU A 139 -6.06 -13.87 2.70
C LEU A 139 -5.79 -15.32 2.23
N PRO A 140 -4.75 -15.55 1.40
CA PRO A 140 -4.33 -16.92 1.09
C PRO A 140 -3.73 -17.60 2.33
N PRO A 141 -3.76 -18.94 2.40
CA PRO A 141 -3.18 -19.68 3.53
C PRO A 141 -1.71 -19.30 3.77
N GLY A 142 -1.36 -19.05 5.03
CA GLY A 142 0.01 -18.73 5.43
C GLY A 142 0.43 -17.27 5.22
N ALA A 143 -0.42 -16.42 4.64
CA ALA A 143 -0.14 -14.99 4.53
C ALA A 143 0.07 -14.36 5.93
N VAL A 144 1.00 -13.43 6.00
CA VAL A 144 1.22 -12.57 7.17
C VAL A 144 0.58 -11.23 6.87
N PHE A 145 -0.22 -10.71 7.79
CA PHE A 145 -0.85 -9.41 7.59
C PHE A 145 -0.64 -8.46 8.76
N SER A 146 -0.66 -7.16 8.48
CA SER A 146 -0.91 -6.08 9.43
C SER A 146 -2.15 -5.29 9.00
N ALA A 147 -2.69 -4.48 9.90
CA ALA A 147 -3.69 -3.48 9.57
C ALA A 147 -3.46 -2.21 10.40
N PHE A 148 -3.73 -1.06 9.78
CA PHE A 148 -3.77 0.23 10.45
C PHE A 148 -4.96 1.06 9.97
N SER A 149 -5.28 2.10 10.74
CA SER A 149 -6.16 3.19 10.31
C SER A 149 -5.55 4.53 10.70
N ILE A 150 -5.92 5.59 9.99
CA ILE A 150 -5.40 6.94 10.17
C ILE A 150 -6.05 7.70 11.35
N GLY A 151 -5.33 8.69 11.85
CA GLY A 151 -5.78 9.65 12.85
C GLY A 151 -6.30 8.97 14.13
N ARG A 152 -7.48 9.39 14.58
CA ARG A 152 -8.08 8.92 15.84
C ARG A 152 -8.33 7.40 15.88
N MET A 153 -8.32 6.72 14.73
CA MET A 153 -8.59 5.29 14.62
C MET A 153 -7.32 4.43 14.69
N GLN A 154 -6.12 5.03 14.76
CA GLN A 154 -4.85 4.30 14.88
C GLN A 154 -4.84 3.31 16.06
N LEU A 155 -5.03 3.78 17.30
CA LEU A 155 -5.00 2.89 18.48
C LEU A 155 -6.17 1.88 18.52
N PRO A 156 -7.42 2.24 18.16
CA PRO A 156 -8.46 1.24 17.95
C PRO A 156 -8.08 0.13 16.95
N PHE A 157 -7.41 0.47 15.84
CA PHE A 157 -6.98 -0.50 14.84
C PHE A 157 -5.83 -1.39 15.31
N VAL A 158 -4.93 -0.91 16.16
CA VAL A 158 -3.93 -1.76 16.83
C VAL A 158 -4.64 -2.91 17.56
N ALA A 159 -5.68 -2.60 18.34
CA ALA A 159 -6.44 -3.62 19.06
C ALA A 159 -7.20 -4.57 18.11
N MET A 160 -7.86 -4.03 17.08
CA MET A 160 -8.63 -4.83 16.12
C MET A 160 -7.74 -5.76 15.29
N ALA A 161 -6.60 -5.28 14.81
CA ALA A 161 -5.65 -6.09 14.06
C ALA A 161 -5.10 -7.24 14.91
N ALA A 162 -4.69 -6.96 16.15
CA ALA A 162 -4.22 -7.99 17.07
C ALA A 162 -5.31 -9.04 17.38
N LEU A 163 -6.56 -8.61 17.59
CA LEU A 163 -7.70 -9.51 17.82
C LEU A 163 -8.05 -10.34 16.58
N ALA A 164 -7.83 -9.81 15.37
CA ALA A 164 -8.00 -10.52 14.11
C ALA A 164 -6.83 -11.48 13.79
N GLY A 165 -5.78 -11.50 14.64
CA GLY A 165 -4.61 -12.36 14.47
C GLY A 165 -3.50 -11.78 13.58
N GLY A 166 -3.54 -10.48 13.32
CA GLY A 166 -2.53 -9.76 12.53
C GLY A 166 -1.50 -9.01 13.37
N ASN A 167 -0.51 -8.45 12.68
CA ASN A 167 0.44 -7.49 13.22
C ASN A 167 -0.16 -6.08 13.26
N VAL A 168 0.54 -5.14 13.87
CA VAL A 168 0.05 -3.76 14.07
C VAL A 168 1.04 -2.75 13.50
N ARG A 169 0.52 -1.63 13.01
CA ARG A 169 1.29 -0.45 12.60
C ARG A 169 0.78 0.78 13.34
N VAL A 170 1.73 1.59 13.81
CA VAL A 170 1.53 2.91 14.40
C VAL A 170 2.67 3.81 13.95
N GLY A 171 2.47 5.11 14.03
CA GLY A 171 3.51 6.07 13.71
C GLY A 171 2.95 7.46 13.45
N LEU A 172 3.86 8.44 13.39
CA LEU A 172 3.50 9.83 13.07
C LEU A 172 3.03 10.00 11.62
N GLU A 173 3.36 9.05 10.74
CA GLU A 173 2.82 8.99 9.37
C GLU A 173 1.29 8.87 9.37
N ASP A 174 0.75 8.02 10.24
CA ASP A 174 -0.68 7.73 10.27
C ASP A 174 -1.45 8.62 11.26
N ASN A 175 -0.78 9.13 12.31
CA ASN A 175 -1.39 9.96 13.34
C ASN A 175 -0.38 10.84 14.08
N ILE A 176 -0.56 12.16 13.98
CA ILE A 176 0.29 13.16 14.65
C ILE A 176 -0.10 13.43 16.12
N TYR A 177 -1.21 12.86 16.60
CA TYR A 177 -1.77 13.13 17.93
C TYR A 177 -1.68 11.92 18.85
N LEU A 178 -1.14 12.08 20.06
CA LEU A 178 -1.24 11.05 21.11
C LEU A 178 -2.66 10.99 21.70
N GLU A 179 -3.25 12.16 21.91
CA GLU A 179 -4.61 12.36 22.39
C GLU A 179 -5.19 13.63 21.74
N ARG A 180 -6.44 13.98 22.02
CA ARG A 180 -7.08 15.17 21.43
C ARG A 180 -6.32 16.45 21.81
N GLY A 181 -5.69 17.12 20.84
CA GLY A 181 -5.03 18.41 21.02
C GLY A 181 -4.04 18.72 19.92
#